data_AF-A0AAP0RH98-F1
#
_entry.id   AF-A0AAP0RH98-F1
#
_cell.length_a   1.000
_cell.length_b   1.000
_cell.length_c   1.000
_cell.angle_alpha   90.00
_cell.angle_beta   90.00
_cell.angle_gamma   90.00
#
_symmetry.space_group_name_H-M   'P 1'
#
loop_
_entity.id
_entity.type
_entity.pdbx_description
1 polymer ?
#
loop_
_entity_poly.entity_id
_entity_poly.type
_entity_poly.pdbx_seq_one_letter_code
_entity_poly.pdbx_strand_id
1 'polypeptide(L)'
;MWVLCIVALVIISITHWICSWRNPRCNGKLPPGSMGWPLLGETLQFFSPNTSFDIPPFVKERTERYGSIFRTSLVGRPVIVSTDPDLNYFIFQQEGQLFQSWYPDTFTEIFGRQNVGSLHGFMYKYLKNMVLNLFGPESLKKMLPEVEQAACRSLQRWSCQDTLELKEATARGMELNGASKNFMAFGGGMRFCVGTDFTKVQMAVFLHCLVTKYRWKAIKGGDIVRTPGLQFPNGFHVQITEKNRQETTDDSKQSNQEEAEASFVWPEAQYQEIPTCLFSSCKGRKKKDDSIQYIQTV
;
A
#
# COMPACT_ATOMS: atom_id res chain seq x y z
N MET A 1 27.44 48.23 -13.17
CA MET A 1 28.53 47.24 -13.04
C MET A 1 28.27 46.24 -11.92
N TRP A 2 28.09 46.67 -10.66
CA TRP A 2 27.80 45.78 -9.52
C TRP A 2 26.54 44.91 -9.66
N VAL A 3 25.45 45.46 -10.23
CA VAL A 3 24.21 44.69 -10.47
C VAL A 3 24.44 43.49 -11.40
N LEU A 4 25.25 43.64 -12.46
CA LEU A 4 25.56 42.55 -13.39
C LEU A 4 26.41 41.46 -12.72
N CYS A 5 27.37 41.85 -11.86
CA CYS A 5 28.16 40.90 -11.08
C CYS A 5 27.29 40.12 -10.09
N ILE A 6 26.34 40.78 -9.42
CA ILE A 6 25.39 40.14 -8.49
C ILE A 6 24.51 39.15 -9.26
N VAL A 7 23.96 39.55 -10.41
CA VAL A 7 23.14 38.67 -11.26
C VAL A 7 23.94 37.45 -11.73
N ALA A 8 25.19 37.63 -12.17
CA ALA A 8 26.04 36.52 -12.58
C ALA A 8 26.35 35.54 -11.42
N LEU A 9 26.66 36.05 -10.23
CA LEU A 9 26.89 35.22 -9.04
C LEU A 9 25.65 34.44 -8.62
N VAL A 10 24.47 35.07 -8.70
CA VAL A 10 23.18 34.41 -8.43
C VAL A 10 22.93 33.29 -9.43
N ILE A 11 23.16 33.53 -10.73
CA ILE A 11 23.01 32.50 -11.76
C ILE A 11 23.96 31.33 -11.51
N ILE A 12 25.24 31.59 -11.26
CA ILE A 12 26.24 30.54 -10.97
C ILE A 12 25.84 29.75 -9.72
N SER A 13 25.40 30.42 -8.66
CA SER A 13 24.94 29.78 -7.44
C SER A 13 23.71 28.88 -7.68
N ILE A 14 22.73 29.36 -8.44
CA ILE A 14 21.53 28.60 -8.82
C ILE A 14 21.90 27.41 -9.71
N THR A 15 22.75 27.60 -10.72
CA THR A 15 23.20 26.51 -11.60
C THR A 15 23.97 25.45 -10.82
N HIS A 16 24.90 25.86 -9.94
CA HIS A 16 25.63 24.95 -9.09
C HIS A 16 24.69 24.18 -8.15
N TRP A 17 23.70 24.86 -7.56
CA TRP A 17 22.68 24.24 -6.72
C TRP A 17 21.83 23.22 -7.49
N ILE A 18 21.37 23.56 -8.70
CA ILE A 18 20.60 22.64 -9.57
C ILE A 18 21.45 21.44 -9.98
N CYS A 19 22.72 21.64 -10.34
CA CYS A 19 23.64 20.54 -10.65
C CYS A 19 23.85 19.62 -9.46
N SER A 20 24.05 20.19 -8.26
CA SER A 20 24.16 19.43 -7.02
C SER A 20 22.88 18.67 -6.67
N TRP A 21 21.70 19.24 -6.97
CA TRP A 21 20.41 18.58 -6.79
C TRP A 21 20.22 17.40 -7.75
N ARG A 22 20.54 17.60 -9.03
CA ARG A 22 20.41 16.56 -10.06
C ARG A 22 21.38 15.41 -9.86
N ASN A 23 22.53 15.66 -9.24
CA ASN A 23 23.54 14.65 -8.96
C ASN A 23 23.93 14.64 -7.47
N PRO A 24 23.09 14.04 -6.61
CA PRO A 24 23.40 13.93 -5.20
C PRO A 24 24.70 13.15 -4.98
N ARG A 25 25.43 13.52 -3.93
CA ARG A 25 26.70 12.86 -3.62
C ARG A 25 26.46 11.40 -3.29
N CYS A 26 27.26 10.53 -3.89
CA CYS A 26 27.21 9.09 -3.67
C CYS A 26 28.62 8.51 -3.69
N ASN A 27 28.84 7.46 -2.90
CA ASN A 27 30.09 6.72 -2.89
C ASN A 27 29.94 5.46 -3.76
N GLY A 28 29.77 5.65 -5.07
CA GLY A 28 29.48 4.58 -6.02
C GLY A 28 28.79 5.09 -7.29
N LYS A 29 28.25 4.18 -8.08
CA LYS A 29 27.39 4.51 -9.23
C LYS A 29 25.93 4.44 -8.80
N LEU A 30 25.21 5.54 -8.96
CA LEU A 30 23.77 5.56 -8.73
C LEU A 30 23.02 4.89 -9.88
N PRO A 31 21.85 4.28 -9.60
CA PRO A 31 20.99 3.81 -10.67
C PRO A 31 20.54 4.97 -11.57
N PRO A 32 20.18 4.68 -12.83
CA PRO A 32 19.62 5.68 -13.73
C PRO A 32 18.33 6.29 -13.16
N GLY A 33 17.95 7.49 -13.59
CA GLY A 33 16.72 8.12 -13.14
C GLY A 33 16.76 9.65 -13.11
N SER A 34 15.64 10.25 -12.73
CA SER A 34 15.40 11.69 -12.77
C SER A 34 15.12 12.25 -11.39
N MET A 35 15.88 13.27 -10.97
CA MET A 35 15.62 13.98 -9.70
C MET A 35 14.47 15.00 -9.79
N GLY A 36 13.82 15.13 -10.95
CA GLY A 36 12.73 16.07 -11.17
C GLY A 36 13.11 17.54 -10.95
N TRP A 37 12.13 18.34 -10.52
CA TRP A 37 12.34 19.75 -10.21
C TRP A 37 13.05 19.91 -8.86
N PRO A 38 13.88 20.95 -8.66
CA PRO A 38 14.45 21.25 -7.35
C PRO A 38 13.35 21.36 -6.29
N LEU A 39 13.60 20.80 -5.09
CA LEU A 39 12.68 20.74 -3.93
C LEU A 39 11.45 19.85 -4.11
N LEU A 40 10.71 19.97 -5.21
CA LEU A 40 9.47 19.21 -5.43
C LEU A 40 9.72 17.80 -5.98
N GLY A 41 10.84 17.60 -6.69
CA GLY A 41 11.16 16.35 -7.34
C GLY A 41 10.11 15.94 -8.37
N GLU A 42 9.68 14.69 -8.30
CA GLU A 42 8.61 14.11 -9.11
C GLU A 42 7.36 13.81 -8.25
N THR A 43 7.26 14.41 -7.07
CA THR A 43 6.23 14.14 -6.06
C THR A 43 4.80 14.33 -6.59
N LEU A 44 4.57 15.35 -7.41
CA LEU A 44 3.23 15.60 -7.98
C LEU A 44 2.79 14.49 -8.93
N GLN A 45 3.71 13.95 -9.74
CA GLN A 45 3.41 12.82 -10.62
C GLN A 45 3.21 11.53 -9.82
N PHE A 46 3.93 11.36 -8.71
CA PHE A 46 3.76 10.22 -7.81
C PHE A 46 2.38 10.20 -7.14
N PHE A 47 1.86 11.36 -6.73
CA PHE A 47 0.51 11.49 -6.15
C PHE A 47 -0.56 11.79 -7.21
N SER A 48 -0.28 11.63 -8.49
CA SER A 48 -1.29 11.86 -9.53
C SER A 48 -2.38 10.79 -9.49
N PRO A 49 -3.66 11.17 -9.55
CA PRO A 49 -4.75 10.23 -9.64
C PRO A 49 -4.60 9.27 -10.81
N ASN A 50 -4.80 7.99 -10.55
CA ASN A 50 -4.76 6.96 -11.58
C ASN A 50 -5.92 5.97 -11.42
N THR A 51 -6.35 5.37 -12.51
CA THR A 51 -7.43 4.38 -12.55
C THR A 51 -6.91 2.94 -12.61
N SER A 52 -5.59 2.74 -12.61
CA SER A 52 -4.96 1.42 -12.72
C SER A 52 -5.11 0.60 -11.44
N PHE A 53 -5.58 -0.65 -11.57
CA PHE A 53 -5.62 -1.62 -10.47
C PHE A 53 -4.27 -2.25 -10.16
N ASP A 54 -3.32 -2.11 -11.06
CA ASP A 54 -1.97 -2.68 -11.01
C ASP A 54 -0.94 -1.64 -10.51
N ILE A 55 0.33 -1.78 -10.93
CA ILE A 55 1.43 -0.85 -10.68
C ILE A 55 1.04 0.58 -11.11
N PRO A 56 1.21 1.60 -10.24
CA PRO A 56 0.91 2.99 -10.59
C PRO A 56 1.65 3.44 -11.86
N PRO A 57 1.03 4.26 -12.73
CA PRO A 57 1.65 4.69 -14.00
C PRO A 57 3.00 5.36 -13.80
N PHE A 58 3.14 6.12 -12.69
CA PHE A 58 4.41 6.73 -12.29
C PHE A 58 5.57 5.72 -12.27
N VAL A 59 5.35 4.56 -11.63
CA VAL A 59 6.36 3.52 -11.48
C VAL A 59 6.55 2.81 -12.82
N LYS A 60 5.45 2.43 -13.48
CA LYS A 60 5.48 1.73 -14.76
C LYS A 60 6.31 2.47 -15.82
N GLU A 61 6.02 3.75 -16.04
CA GLU A 61 6.73 4.59 -17.02
C GLU A 61 8.22 4.72 -16.73
N ARG A 62 8.60 4.72 -15.45
CA ARG A 62 10.00 4.85 -15.01
C ARG A 62 10.74 3.54 -15.07
N THR A 63 10.07 2.44 -14.76
CA THR A 63 10.60 1.08 -14.94
C THR A 63 10.87 0.83 -16.42
N GLU A 64 9.95 1.21 -17.32
CA GLU A 64 10.15 1.11 -18.77
C GLU A 64 11.31 1.99 -19.28
N ARG A 65 11.50 3.17 -18.69
CA ARG A 65 12.53 4.15 -19.12
C ARG A 65 13.93 3.90 -18.55
N TYR A 66 14.00 3.50 -17.28
CA TYR A 66 15.25 3.46 -16.51
C TYR A 66 15.61 2.05 -16.03
N GLY A 67 14.71 1.07 -16.13
CA GLY A 67 14.89 -0.29 -15.63
C GLY A 67 14.25 -0.52 -14.25
N SER A 68 14.36 -1.75 -13.74
CA SER A 68 13.73 -2.19 -12.48
C SER A 68 14.21 -1.45 -11.23
N ILE A 69 15.36 -0.76 -11.31
CA ILE A 69 15.92 0.03 -10.22
C ILE A 69 16.25 1.42 -10.76
N PHE A 70 15.59 2.44 -10.22
CA PHE A 70 15.79 3.82 -10.66
C PHE A 70 15.81 4.82 -9.51
N ARG A 71 16.45 5.97 -9.71
CA ARG A 71 16.44 7.07 -8.73
C ARG A 71 15.40 8.13 -9.07
N THR A 72 14.80 8.72 -8.05
CA THR A 72 13.87 9.85 -8.15
C THR A 72 13.97 10.75 -6.92
N SER A 73 13.22 11.85 -6.91
CA SER A 73 13.00 12.65 -5.71
C SER A 73 11.52 12.70 -5.35
N LEU A 74 11.19 12.24 -4.15
CA LEU A 74 9.84 12.21 -3.61
C LEU A 74 9.82 12.92 -2.25
N VAL A 75 8.82 13.79 -2.04
CA VAL A 75 8.62 14.55 -0.80
C VAL A 75 9.89 15.29 -0.36
N GLY A 76 10.60 15.88 -1.34
CA GLY A 76 11.84 16.63 -1.13
C GLY A 76 13.06 15.80 -0.72
N ARG A 77 13.01 14.47 -0.88
CA ARG A 77 14.13 13.56 -0.56
C ARG A 77 14.57 12.76 -1.78
N PRO A 78 15.88 12.47 -1.93
CA PRO A 78 16.37 11.53 -2.93
C PRO A 78 16.01 10.09 -2.55
N VAL A 79 15.37 9.35 -3.46
CA VAL A 79 14.86 7.99 -3.25
C VAL A 79 15.29 7.08 -4.40
N ILE A 80 15.68 5.84 -4.10
CA ILE A 80 15.79 4.76 -5.09
C ILE A 80 14.50 3.95 -5.05
N VAL A 81 13.88 3.73 -6.21
CA VAL A 81 12.72 2.86 -6.35
C VAL A 81 13.18 1.54 -6.94
N SER A 82 12.71 0.44 -6.35
CA SER A 82 12.98 -0.92 -6.80
C SER A 82 11.66 -1.66 -7.09
N THR A 83 11.51 -2.08 -8.34
CA THR A 83 10.51 -3.08 -8.78
C THR A 83 11.17 -4.45 -9.02
N ASP A 84 12.42 -4.60 -8.59
CA ASP A 84 13.20 -5.82 -8.76
C ASP A 84 12.90 -6.80 -7.61
N PRO A 85 12.37 -8.01 -7.89
CA PRO A 85 11.92 -8.93 -6.84
C PRO A 85 13.09 -9.42 -5.98
N ASP A 86 14.26 -9.64 -6.56
CA ASP A 86 15.44 -10.16 -5.86
C ASP A 86 16.01 -9.12 -4.89
N LEU A 87 16.14 -7.88 -5.36
CA LEU A 87 16.55 -6.76 -4.51
C LEU A 87 15.51 -6.48 -3.43
N ASN A 88 14.22 -6.51 -3.76
CA ASN A 88 13.14 -6.32 -2.78
C ASN A 88 13.23 -7.39 -1.69
N TYR A 89 13.37 -8.67 -2.07
CA TYR A 89 13.55 -9.78 -1.13
C TYR A 89 14.78 -9.58 -0.24
N PHE A 90 15.92 -9.20 -0.81
CA PHE A 90 17.14 -8.91 -0.06
C PHE A 90 16.96 -7.77 0.95
N ILE A 91 16.35 -6.65 0.54
CA ILE A 91 16.09 -5.48 1.41
C ILE A 91 15.28 -5.92 2.62
N PHE A 92 14.24 -6.71 2.40
CA PHE A 92 13.37 -7.16 3.46
C PHE A 92 14.03 -8.22 4.35
N GLN A 93 14.86 -9.11 3.81
CA GLN A 93 15.66 -10.06 4.60
C GLN A 93 16.64 -9.36 5.55
N GLN A 94 17.20 -8.22 5.10
CA GLN A 94 18.19 -7.45 5.85
C GLN A 94 17.56 -6.29 6.66
N GLU A 95 16.24 -6.29 6.83
CA GLU A 95 15.54 -5.28 7.63
C GLU A 95 15.94 -5.35 9.11
N GLY A 96 16.26 -4.20 9.69
CA GLY A 96 16.76 -4.07 11.06
C GLY A 96 18.27 -4.29 11.21
N GLN A 97 18.96 -4.72 10.14
CA GLN A 97 20.42 -4.83 10.09
C GLN A 97 21.03 -3.79 9.13
N LEU A 98 20.73 -3.92 7.83
CA LEU A 98 21.22 -3.01 6.79
C LEU A 98 20.18 -1.94 6.43
N PHE A 99 18.89 -2.27 6.53
CA PHE A 99 17.78 -1.38 6.17
C PHE A 99 16.90 -1.06 7.37
N GLN A 100 16.32 0.13 7.37
CA GLN A 100 15.32 0.55 8.35
C GLN A 100 14.09 1.10 7.63
N SER A 101 12.90 0.73 8.11
CA SER A 101 11.66 1.31 7.62
C SER A 101 11.64 2.80 7.97
N TRP A 102 11.30 3.64 6.98
CA TRP A 102 11.19 5.07 7.16
C TRP A 102 9.83 5.57 6.70
N TYR A 103 9.26 6.50 7.45
CA TYR A 103 8.02 7.19 7.12
C TYR A 103 8.22 8.72 7.27
N PRO A 104 7.50 9.54 6.49
CA PRO A 104 7.51 10.99 6.69
C PRO A 104 7.15 11.39 8.11
N ASP A 105 7.74 12.46 8.63
CA ASP A 105 7.52 12.90 10.02
C ASP A 105 6.03 13.16 10.31
N THR A 106 5.30 13.72 9.33
CA THR A 106 3.84 13.92 9.40
C THR A 106 3.08 12.61 9.62
N PHE A 107 3.51 11.53 8.97
CA PHE A 107 2.93 10.20 9.18
C PHE A 107 3.26 9.70 10.60
N THR A 108 4.50 9.85 11.06
CA THR A 108 4.88 9.41 12.41
C THR A 108 4.18 10.18 13.53
N GLU A 109 3.78 11.44 13.28
CA GLU A 109 3.02 12.25 14.23
C GLU A 109 1.57 11.78 14.33
N ILE A 110 0.92 11.51 13.19
CA ILE A 110 -0.46 11.00 13.13
C ILE A 110 -0.59 9.64 13.84
N PHE A 111 0.34 8.73 13.60
CA PHE A 111 0.32 7.40 14.22
C PHE A 111 0.95 7.37 15.62
N GLY A 112 1.47 8.50 16.10
CA GLY A 112 2.21 8.59 17.36
C GLY A 112 3.62 8.02 17.27
N ARG A 113 4.56 8.66 17.99
CA ARG A 113 6.00 8.29 17.96
C ARG A 113 6.30 6.89 18.52
N GLN A 114 5.34 6.25 19.17
CA GLN A 114 5.44 4.89 19.73
C GLN A 114 4.54 3.89 18.98
N ASN A 115 4.43 4.00 17.66
CA ASN A 115 3.72 3.00 16.85
C ASN A 115 4.64 1.82 16.46
N VAL A 116 4.03 0.66 16.18
CA VAL A 116 4.75 -0.57 15.80
C VAL A 116 5.60 -0.39 14.53
N GLY A 117 5.19 0.47 13.61
CA GLY A 117 5.94 0.79 12.38
C GLY A 117 7.25 1.55 12.62
N SER A 118 7.32 2.31 13.72
CA SER A 118 8.52 3.04 14.17
C SER A 118 9.45 2.18 15.03
N LEU A 119 9.03 0.98 15.45
CA LEU A 119 9.84 0.09 16.25
C LEU A 119 10.82 -0.71 15.40
N HIS A 120 12.02 -0.93 15.95
CA HIS A 120 13.11 -1.62 15.27
C HIS A 120 13.76 -2.65 16.20
N GLY A 121 14.41 -3.65 15.61
CA GLY A 121 15.19 -4.65 16.35
C GLY A 121 14.36 -5.52 17.30
N PHE A 122 14.87 -5.75 18.51
CA PHE A 122 14.26 -6.65 19.50
C PHE A 122 12.84 -6.26 19.88
N MET A 123 12.58 -4.97 20.10
CA MET A 123 11.26 -4.46 20.50
C MET A 123 10.18 -4.72 19.45
N TYR A 124 10.53 -4.54 18.16
CA TYR A 124 9.64 -4.89 17.05
C TYR A 124 9.34 -6.39 17.02
N LYS A 125 10.37 -7.24 17.12
CA LYS A 125 10.20 -8.71 17.10
C LYS A 125 9.31 -9.19 18.27
N TYR A 126 9.54 -8.66 19.46
CA TYR A 126 8.77 -9.01 20.66
C TYR A 126 7.29 -8.66 20.50
N LEU A 127 6.97 -7.42 20.11
CA LEU A 127 5.59 -6.98 19.90
C LEU A 127 4.92 -7.69 18.73
N LYS A 128 5.63 -7.89 17.62
CA LYS A 128 5.13 -8.67 16.48
C LYS A 128 4.74 -10.08 16.90
N ASN A 129 5.59 -10.79 17.63
CA ASN A 129 5.30 -12.15 18.08
C ASN A 129 4.11 -12.21 19.04
N MET A 130 4.02 -11.26 19.96
CA MET A 130 2.88 -11.17 20.88
C MET A 130 1.56 -10.98 20.13
N VAL A 131 1.51 -10.05 19.18
CA VAL A 131 0.28 -9.75 18.43
C VAL A 131 -0.02 -10.87 17.41
N LEU A 132 0.98 -11.49 16.78
CA LEU A 132 0.76 -12.65 15.89
C LEU A 132 0.17 -13.86 16.63
N ASN A 133 0.52 -14.07 17.90
CA ASN A 133 -0.11 -15.12 18.71
C ASN A 133 -1.61 -14.89 18.92
N LEU A 134 -2.06 -13.62 18.96
CA LEU A 134 -3.48 -13.28 19.04
C LEU A 134 -4.23 -13.57 17.73
N PHE A 135 -3.55 -13.47 16.58
CA PHE A 135 -4.10 -13.77 15.26
C PHE A 135 -3.60 -15.11 14.69
N GLY A 136 -3.10 -16.00 15.55
CA GLY A 136 -2.68 -17.34 15.16
C GLY A 136 -3.88 -18.23 14.80
N PRO A 137 -3.65 -19.37 14.13
CA PRO A 137 -4.71 -20.23 13.59
C PRO A 137 -5.72 -20.69 14.65
N GLU A 138 -5.27 -21.02 15.86
CA GLU A 138 -6.14 -21.43 16.97
C GLU A 138 -7.04 -20.30 17.46
N SER A 139 -6.50 -19.08 17.56
CA SER A 139 -7.26 -17.90 17.95
C SER A 139 -8.25 -17.49 16.85
N LEU A 140 -7.84 -17.55 15.58
CA LEU A 140 -8.72 -17.32 14.43
C LEU A 140 -9.89 -18.31 14.40
N LYS A 141 -9.63 -19.60 14.65
CA LYS A 141 -10.67 -20.64 14.70
C LYS A 141 -11.70 -20.34 15.80
N LYS A 142 -11.26 -19.86 16.96
CA LYS A 142 -12.14 -19.46 18.07
C LYS A 142 -12.97 -18.20 17.75
N MET A 143 -12.40 -17.25 17.00
CA MET A 143 -13.10 -16.02 16.58
C MET A 143 -14.06 -16.22 15.39
N LEU A 144 -13.93 -17.32 14.64
CA LEU A 144 -14.70 -17.58 13.43
C LEU A 144 -16.24 -17.42 13.61
N PRO A 145 -16.88 -17.96 14.66
CA PRO A 145 -18.32 -17.81 14.84
C PRO A 145 -18.75 -16.35 15.04
N GLU A 146 -17.93 -15.56 15.74
CA GLU A 146 -18.21 -14.14 15.97
C GLU A 146 -18.07 -13.34 14.67
N VAL A 147 -17.04 -13.64 13.87
CA VAL A 147 -16.81 -13.03 12.56
C VAL A 147 -17.96 -13.35 11.60
N GLU A 148 -18.41 -14.60 11.55
CA GLU A 148 -19.55 -15.00 10.73
C GLU A 148 -20.84 -14.30 11.17
N GLN A 149 -21.11 -14.27 12.48
CA GLN A 149 -22.29 -13.61 13.02
C GLN A 149 -22.26 -12.10 12.73
N ALA A 150 -21.10 -11.45 12.81
CA ALA A 150 -20.94 -10.04 12.47
C ALA A 150 -21.17 -9.79 10.97
N ALA A 151 -20.62 -10.65 10.10
CA ALA A 151 -20.84 -10.56 8.66
C ALA A 151 -22.33 -10.72 8.30
N CYS A 152 -23.00 -11.76 8.82
CA CYS A 152 -24.42 -12.00 8.58
C CYS A 152 -25.30 -10.84 9.06
N ARG A 153 -25.06 -10.32 10.28
CA ARG A 153 -25.81 -9.18 10.83
C ARG A 153 -25.64 -7.92 9.98
N SER A 154 -24.43 -7.66 9.50
CA SER A 154 -24.14 -6.50 8.66
C SER A 154 -24.88 -6.60 7.33
N LEU A 155 -24.82 -7.75 6.67
CA LEU A 155 -25.52 -8.01 5.42
C LEU A 155 -27.04 -7.94 5.59
N GLN A 156 -27.58 -8.46 6.68
CA GLN A 156 -29.02 -8.35 6.98
C GLN A 156 -29.44 -6.90 7.20
N ARG A 157 -28.62 -6.10 7.88
CA ARG A 157 -28.90 -4.67 8.06
C ARG A 157 -28.87 -3.92 6.74
N TRP A 158 -27.92 -4.26 5.87
CA TRP A 158 -27.78 -3.63 4.56
C TRP A 158 -28.87 -4.08 3.58
N SER A 159 -29.40 -5.31 3.72
CA SER A 159 -30.49 -5.79 2.87
C SER A 159 -31.83 -5.11 3.13
N CYS A 160 -31.98 -4.48 4.30
CA CYS A 160 -33.14 -3.65 4.63
C CYS A 160 -33.06 -2.23 4.04
N GLN A 161 -31.99 -1.88 3.32
CA GLN A 161 -31.79 -0.55 2.73
C GLN A 161 -31.96 -0.63 1.20
N ASP A 162 -32.69 0.32 0.63
CA ASP A 162 -32.89 0.40 -0.82
C ASP A 162 -31.62 0.77 -1.58
N THR A 163 -30.71 1.50 -0.94
CA THR A 163 -29.45 1.95 -1.53
C THR A 163 -28.40 2.10 -0.43
N LEU A 164 -27.22 1.54 -0.67
CA LEU A 164 -26.10 1.52 0.27
C LEU A 164 -24.84 2.11 -0.39
N GLU A 165 -24.30 3.20 0.15
CA GLU A 165 -22.96 3.66 -0.24
C GLU A 165 -21.89 2.77 0.43
N LEU A 166 -21.12 2.01 -0.36
CA LEU A 166 -20.16 1.03 0.16
C LEU A 166 -19.14 1.63 1.13
N LYS A 167 -18.63 2.82 0.85
CA LYS A 167 -17.61 3.45 1.69
C LYS A 167 -18.11 3.69 3.12
N GLU A 168 -19.30 4.27 3.25
CA GLU A 168 -19.94 4.54 4.54
C GLU A 168 -20.36 3.23 5.23
N ALA A 169 -20.87 2.28 4.44
CA ALA A 169 -21.30 0.98 4.92
C ALA A 169 -20.14 0.17 5.51
N THR A 170 -19.01 0.06 4.81
CA THR A 170 -17.83 -0.66 5.30
C THR A 170 -17.24 0.03 6.52
N ALA A 171 -17.23 1.37 6.55
CA ALA A 171 -16.75 2.13 7.70
C ALA A 171 -17.62 1.92 8.97
N ARG A 172 -18.92 1.65 8.82
CA ARG A 172 -19.86 1.49 9.95
C ARG A 172 -20.23 0.03 10.27
N GLY A 173 -20.17 -0.87 9.29
CA GLY A 173 -20.72 -2.22 9.39
C GLY A 173 -19.69 -3.29 9.73
N MET A 174 -18.39 -3.05 9.51
CA MET A 174 -17.33 -3.93 10.02
C MET A 174 -16.96 -3.63 11.48
N GLU A 175 -17.89 -3.09 12.27
CA GLU A 175 -17.72 -2.99 13.73
C GLU A 175 -17.90 -4.38 14.36
N LEU A 176 -16.81 -5.14 14.44
CA LEU A 176 -16.71 -6.23 15.41
C LEU A 176 -16.74 -5.58 16.80
N ASN A 177 -17.81 -5.80 17.55
CA ASN A 177 -18.02 -5.31 18.93
C ASN A 177 -17.00 -5.85 19.98
N GLY A 178 -15.77 -6.17 19.57
CA GLY A 178 -14.71 -6.69 20.43
C GLY A 178 -13.28 -6.49 19.91
N ALA A 179 -13.07 -6.12 18.64
CA ALA A 179 -11.73 -5.92 18.06
C ALA A 179 -11.51 -4.44 17.70
N SER A 180 -11.33 -3.64 18.75
CA SER A 180 -10.62 -2.35 18.78
C SER A 180 -10.93 -1.32 17.67
N LYS A 181 -11.69 -0.27 18.04
CA LYS A 181 -11.71 1.03 17.33
C LYS A 181 -10.33 1.74 17.31
N ASN A 182 -9.28 1.13 17.88
CA ASN A 182 -7.95 1.71 18.07
C ASN A 182 -6.82 0.88 17.43
N PHE A 183 -7.10 -0.12 16.61
CA PHE A 183 -6.03 -0.95 16.01
C PHE A 183 -6.19 -1.09 14.49
N MET A 184 -5.53 -0.21 13.77
CA MET A 184 -5.27 -0.34 12.34
C MET A 184 -3.77 -0.58 12.14
N ALA A 185 -3.37 -1.83 11.94
CA ALA A 185 -1.98 -2.19 11.63
C ALA A 185 -1.77 -2.26 10.11
N PHE A 186 -1.93 -1.15 9.39
CA PHE A 186 -1.58 -1.13 7.96
C PHE A 186 -0.08 -0.89 7.78
N GLY A 187 0.59 -1.79 7.07
CA GLY A 187 1.95 -1.61 6.56
C GLY A 187 2.09 -2.39 5.26
N GLY A 188 2.55 -1.73 4.19
CA GLY A 188 2.89 -2.36 2.91
C GLY A 188 4.35 -2.83 2.92
N GLY A 189 4.59 -4.09 2.55
CA GLY A 189 5.91 -4.74 2.48
C GLY A 189 5.91 -6.15 3.11
N MET A 190 7.05 -6.85 3.13
CA MET A 190 7.20 -8.18 3.79
C MET A 190 6.90 -8.20 5.30
N ARG A 191 6.64 -7.02 5.88
CA ARG A 191 5.85 -6.91 7.11
C ARG A 191 4.39 -7.18 6.76
N PHE A 192 4.02 -8.45 6.64
CA PHE A 192 2.61 -8.81 6.64
C PHE A 192 1.91 -8.08 7.79
N CYS A 193 0.81 -7.38 7.47
CA CYS A 193 -0.06 -6.80 8.48
C CYS A 193 -0.30 -7.88 9.54
N VAL A 194 -0.15 -7.54 10.81
CA VAL A 194 -0.31 -8.56 11.87
C VAL A 194 -1.74 -9.13 11.86
N GLY A 195 -2.70 -8.37 11.33
CA GLY A 195 -4.05 -8.82 11.04
C GLY A 195 -4.26 -9.36 9.63
N THR A 196 -3.23 -9.73 8.85
CA THR A 196 -3.40 -10.23 7.47
C THR A 196 -4.24 -11.50 7.46
N ASP A 197 -3.87 -12.48 8.27
CA ASP A 197 -4.58 -13.76 8.29
C ASP A 197 -5.99 -13.61 8.90
N PHE A 198 -6.14 -12.74 9.89
CA PHE A 198 -7.45 -12.32 10.38
C PHE A 198 -8.31 -11.68 9.29
N THR A 199 -7.74 -10.74 8.52
CA THR A 199 -8.44 -10.04 7.44
C THR A 199 -8.82 -11.01 6.33
N LYS A 200 -7.95 -11.97 5.98
CA LYS A 200 -8.28 -13.04 5.02
C LYS A 200 -9.50 -13.84 5.48
N VAL A 201 -9.52 -14.27 6.75
CA VAL A 201 -10.66 -15.01 7.32
C VAL A 201 -11.92 -14.13 7.30
N GLN A 202 -11.82 -12.88 7.76
CA GLN A 202 -12.94 -11.95 7.78
C GLN A 202 -13.51 -11.70 6.37
N MET A 203 -12.65 -11.46 5.38
CA MET A 203 -13.06 -11.26 3.98
C MET A 203 -13.66 -12.54 3.40
N ALA A 204 -13.06 -13.70 3.64
CA ALA A 204 -13.55 -14.98 3.14
C ALA A 204 -14.94 -15.31 3.70
N VAL A 205 -15.13 -15.13 5.02
CA VAL A 205 -16.41 -15.35 5.69
C VAL A 205 -17.46 -14.34 5.20
N PHE A 206 -17.10 -13.06 5.10
CA PHE A 206 -18.00 -12.02 4.60
C PHE A 206 -18.44 -12.32 3.16
N LEU A 207 -17.49 -12.64 2.28
CA LEU A 207 -17.78 -13.02 0.89
C LEU A 207 -18.65 -14.27 0.84
N HIS A 208 -18.34 -15.30 1.63
CA HIS A 208 -19.14 -16.51 1.73
C HIS A 208 -20.60 -16.17 2.10
N CYS A 209 -20.85 -15.38 3.16
CA CYS A 209 -22.19 -14.97 3.54
C CYS A 209 -22.89 -14.15 2.44
N LEU A 210 -22.17 -13.21 1.82
CA LEU A 210 -22.70 -12.36 0.74
C LEU A 210 -23.12 -13.19 -0.47
N VAL A 211 -22.26 -14.09 -0.96
CA VAL A 211 -22.54 -14.86 -2.18
C VAL A 211 -23.50 -16.03 -1.95
N THR A 212 -23.56 -16.59 -0.75
CA THR A 212 -24.46 -17.72 -0.47
C THR A 212 -25.88 -17.29 -0.12
N LYS A 213 -26.06 -16.22 0.67
CA LYS A 213 -27.37 -15.82 1.21
C LYS A 213 -27.98 -14.59 0.55
N TYR A 214 -27.18 -13.77 -0.13
CA TYR A 214 -27.63 -12.49 -0.68
C TYR A 214 -27.36 -12.38 -2.19
N ARG A 215 -28.08 -11.46 -2.84
CA ARG A 215 -27.78 -10.93 -4.17
C ARG A 215 -27.42 -9.47 -4.00
N TRP A 216 -26.60 -8.95 -4.91
CA TRP A 216 -26.30 -7.52 -4.94
C TRP A 216 -26.38 -6.99 -6.37
N LYS A 217 -26.72 -5.71 -6.49
CA LYS A 217 -26.75 -4.98 -7.77
C LYS A 217 -26.09 -3.63 -7.60
N ALA A 218 -25.25 -3.23 -8.54
CA ALA A 218 -24.74 -1.87 -8.59
C ALA A 218 -25.86 -0.93 -9.05
N ILE A 219 -26.13 0.12 -8.29
CA ILE A 219 -27.17 1.13 -8.60
C ILE A 219 -26.54 2.35 -9.27
N LYS A 220 -25.45 2.86 -8.67
CA LYS A 220 -24.84 4.13 -9.08
C LYS A 220 -23.37 4.20 -8.68
N GLY A 221 -22.57 4.80 -9.57
CA GLY A 221 -21.14 5.01 -9.34
C GLY A 221 -20.30 3.86 -9.88
N GLY A 222 -18.98 4.06 -9.94
CA GLY A 222 -18.07 3.13 -10.61
C GLY A 222 -16.72 3.73 -10.98
N ASP A 223 -16.58 5.06 -10.93
CA ASP A 223 -15.28 5.68 -11.14
C ASP A 223 -14.37 5.33 -9.97
N ILE A 224 -13.36 4.53 -10.28
CA ILE A 224 -12.36 4.09 -9.33
C ILE A 224 -11.11 4.93 -9.57
N VAL A 225 -10.71 5.65 -8.53
CA VAL A 225 -9.52 6.49 -8.56
C VAL A 225 -8.59 6.08 -7.43
N ARG A 226 -7.30 5.94 -7.71
CA ARG A 226 -6.27 5.69 -6.70
C ARG A 226 -5.43 6.94 -6.50
N THR A 227 -5.41 7.45 -5.27
CA THR A 227 -4.59 8.61 -4.89
C THR A 227 -4.32 8.64 -3.37
N PRO A 228 -3.18 8.15 -2.88
CA PRO A 228 -2.54 6.87 -3.24
C PRO A 228 -3.40 5.64 -2.85
N GLY A 229 -4.48 5.82 -2.09
CA GLY A 229 -5.43 4.76 -1.74
C GLY A 229 -6.62 4.68 -2.72
N LEU A 230 -7.38 3.59 -2.66
CA LEU A 230 -8.61 3.39 -3.44
C LEU A 230 -9.68 4.40 -3.01
N GLN A 231 -10.25 5.12 -3.98
CA GLN A 231 -11.30 6.10 -3.78
C GLN A 231 -12.43 5.92 -4.80
N PHE A 232 -13.63 6.25 -4.34
CA PHE A 232 -14.84 6.34 -5.14
C PHE A 232 -15.33 7.80 -5.05
N PRO A 233 -14.81 8.73 -5.87
CA PRO A 233 -15.13 10.16 -5.76
C PRO A 233 -16.64 10.45 -5.89
N ASN A 234 -17.34 9.66 -6.70
CA ASN A 234 -18.79 9.74 -6.91
C ASN A 234 -19.59 8.78 -6.02
N GLY A 235 -18.93 8.15 -5.04
CA GLY A 235 -19.46 7.03 -4.27
C GLY A 235 -19.63 5.76 -5.11
N PHE A 236 -19.88 4.64 -4.43
CA PHE A 236 -20.28 3.39 -5.08
C PHE A 236 -21.49 2.83 -4.33
N HIS A 237 -22.63 2.83 -5.00
CA HIS A 237 -23.92 2.52 -4.41
C HIS A 237 -24.40 1.15 -4.87
N VAL A 238 -24.71 0.29 -3.91
CA VAL A 238 -25.21 -1.06 -4.16
C VAL A 238 -26.57 -1.27 -3.50
N GLN A 239 -27.37 -2.13 -4.10
CA GLN A 239 -28.54 -2.73 -3.45
C GLN A 239 -28.14 -4.14 -3.03
N ILE A 240 -28.46 -4.54 -1.81
CA ILE A 240 -28.30 -5.92 -1.33
C ILE A 240 -29.69 -6.47 -1.04
N THR A 241 -29.98 -7.68 -1.50
CA THR A 241 -31.26 -8.36 -1.23
C THR A 241 -31.01 -9.80 -0.82
N GLU A 242 -31.87 -10.35 0.02
CA GLU A 242 -31.76 -11.76 0.42
C GLU A 242 -32.23 -12.68 -0.70
N LYS A 243 -31.49 -13.77 -0.97
CA LYS A 243 -31.86 -14.74 -2.02
C LYS A 243 -33.20 -15.42 -1.75
N ASN A 244 -33.55 -15.64 -0.48
CA ASN A 244 -34.74 -16.40 -0.07
C ASN A 244 -36.03 -15.56 0.01
N ARG A 245 -36.00 -14.27 -0.35
CA ARG A 245 -37.20 -13.39 -0.28
C ARG A 245 -37.97 -13.28 -1.61
N GLN A 246 -37.52 -13.93 -2.69
CA GLN A 246 -38.11 -13.79 -4.03
C GLN A 246 -38.40 -15.13 -4.74
N GLU A 247 -38.94 -16.12 -4.03
CA GLU A 247 -39.56 -17.31 -4.67
C GLU A 247 -41.11 -17.26 -4.69
N THR A 248 -41.71 -16.08 -4.46
CA THR A 248 -43.15 -15.88 -4.67
C THR A 248 -43.42 -14.58 -5.43
N THR A 249 -42.88 -14.47 -6.65
CA THR A 249 -43.46 -13.76 -7.82
C THR A 249 -42.36 -13.50 -8.85
N ASP A 250 -42.16 -14.46 -9.75
CA ASP A 250 -41.80 -14.31 -11.17
C ASP A 250 -40.98 -15.51 -11.64
N ASP A 251 -41.66 -16.65 -11.75
CA ASP A 251 -41.31 -17.63 -12.77
C ASP A 251 -41.64 -17.03 -14.14
N SER A 252 -40.63 -16.42 -14.78
CA SER A 252 -40.35 -16.52 -16.22
C SER A 252 -39.39 -15.43 -16.69
N LYS A 253 -38.09 -15.77 -16.71
CA LYS A 253 -37.29 -15.81 -17.96
C LYS A 253 -35.83 -16.19 -17.68
N GLN A 254 -35.47 -17.23 -18.40
CA GLN A 254 -34.19 -17.93 -18.48
C GLN A 254 -32.98 -17.04 -18.82
N SER A 255 -31.88 -17.40 -18.14
CA SER A 255 -30.54 -17.70 -18.66
C SER A 255 -29.71 -16.61 -19.34
N ASN A 256 -28.57 -16.28 -18.74
CA ASN A 256 -27.29 -16.89 -19.14
C ASN A 256 -26.23 -16.64 -18.06
N GLN A 257 -25.48 -17.70 -17.80
CA GLN A 257 -24.48 -17.86 -16.76
C GLN A 257 -23.14 -17.99 -17.49
N GLU A 258 -22.21 -17.08 -17.21
CA GLU A 258 -20.83 -17.18 -17.67
C GLU A 258 -19.96 -17.31 -16.41
N GLU A 259 -19.62 -18.55 -16.09
CA GLU A 259 -18.62 -18.91 -15.08
C GLU A 259 -17.23 -18.66 -15.68
N ALA A 260 -16.43 -17.82 -15.01
CA ALA A 260 -15.00 -17.75 -15.24
C ALA A 260 -14.29 -18.40 -14.04
N GLU A 261 -13.93 -19.67 -14.20
CA GLU A 261 -12.91 -20.33 -13.37
C GLU A 261 -11.55 -19.73 -13.72
N ALA A 262 -10.85 -19.15 -12.73
CA ALA A 262 -9.45 -18.82 -12.84
C ALA A 262 -8.66 -19.69 -11.86
N SER A 263 -8.08 -20.76 -12.37
CA SER A 263 -7.10 -21.60 -11.69
C SER A 263 -5.82 -20.77 -11.48
N PHE A 264 -5.45 -20.51 -10.23
CA PHE A 264 -4.23 -19.78 -9.90
C PHE A 264 -3.12 -20.75 -9.53
N VAL A 265 -2.20 -20.97 -10.48
CA VAL A 265 -0.97 -21.76 -10.32
C VAL A 265 0.19 -20.80 -10.11
N TRP A 266 0.94 -20.96 -9.03
CA TRP A 266 2.20 -20.26 -8.80
C TRP A 266 3.34 -20.97 -9.55
N PRO A 267 4.18 -20.28 -10.34
CA PRO A 267 5.41 -20.85 -10.88
C PRO A 267 6.57 -20.71 -9.88
N GLU A 268 7.29 -21.81 -9.64
CA GLU A 268 8.58 -21.85 -8.97
C GLU A 268 9.64 -21.05 -9.77
N ALA A 269 10.31 -20.08 -9.14
CA ALA A 269 11.42 -19.33 -9.74
C ALA A 269 12.76 -19.98 -9.38
N GLN A 270 13.60 -20.23 -10.39
CA GLN A 270 14.97 -20.72 -10.27
C GLN A 270 15.93 -19.56 -9.95
N TYR A 271 16.83 -19.81 -9.00
CA TYR A 271 17.82 -18.86 -8.47
C TYR A 271 19.00 -18.66 -9.42
N GLN A 272 19.46 -17.41 -9.58
CA GLN A 272 20.77 -17.12 -10.14
C GLN A 272 21.45 -15.99 -9.36
N GLU A 273 22.73 -16.18 -9.01
CA GLU A 273 23.51 -15.30 -8.14
C GLU A 273 23.84 -13.95 -8.82
N ILE A 274 23.67 -12.83 -8.09
CA ILE A 274 24.01 -11.47 -8.55
C ILE A 274 24.98 -10.79 -7.55
N PRO A 275 25.96 -9.97 -8.02
CA PRO A 275 27.15 -9.58 -7.27
C PRO A 275 26.95 -8.50 -6.18
N THR A 276 27.76 -8.65 -5.12
CA THR A 276 27.77 -7.95 -3.82
C THR A 276 28.14 -6.45 -3.81
N CYS A 277 28.10 -5.75 -4.94
CA CYS A 277 28.73 -4.41 -5.04
C CYS A 277 27.82 -3.19 -4.76
N LEU A 278 26.53 -3.36 -4.48
CA LEU A 278 25.59 -2.25 -4.22
C LEU A 278 25.56 -1.75 -2.76
N PHE A 279 26.23 -2.44 -1.83
CA PHE A 279 26.00 -2.24 -0.39
C PHE A 279 27.23 -1.71 0.34
N SER A 280 27.49 -0.41 0.24
CA SER A 280 28.31 0.27 1.25
C SER A 280 27.45 0.57 2.48
N SER A 281 27.73 -0.15 3.55
CA SER A 281 27.18 -0.04 4.91
C SER A 281 26.88 1.41 5.36
N CYS A 282 25.61 1.76 5.51
CA CYS A 282 25.21 2.96 6.27
C CYS A 282 24.98 2.58 7.73
N LYS A 283 26.07 2.34 8.45
CA LYS A 283 26.07 2.22 9.90
C LYS A 283 25.91 3.62 10.51
N GLY A 284 24.73 3.88 11.08
CA GLY A 284 24.38 4.97 11.99
C GLY A 284 25.26 6.23 12.02
N ARG A 285 24.74 7.32 11.44
CA ARG A 285 24.88 8.67 12.00
C ARG A 285 23.82 9.58 11.39
N LYS A 286 23.03 10.27 12.23
CA LYS A 286 22.18 11.40 11.85
C LYS A 286 23.08 12.53 11.33
N LYS A 287 23.43 12.50 10.04
CA LYS A 287 23.89 13.67 9.30
C LYS A 287 22.90 13.91 8.19
N LYS A 288 22.39 15.14 8.15
CA LYS A 288 21.57 15.69 7.08
C LYS A 288 22.49 15.90 5.87
N ASP A 289 22.93 14.79 5.28
CA ASP A 289 23.77 14.77 4.08
C ASP A 289 22.85 14.56 2.89
N ASP A 290 23.07 15.31 1.81
CA ASP A 290 22.31 15.24 0.54
C ASP A 290 22.51 13.92 -0.23
N SER A 291 23.01 12.88 0.46
CA SER A 291 23.17 11.52 -0.03
C SER A 291 21.83 10.78 -0.15
N ILE A 292 21.71 9.89 -1.12
CA ILE A 292 20.54 8.99 -1.22
C ILE A 292 20.53 8.05 -0.01
N GLN A 293 19.46 8.09 0.79
CA GLN A 293 19.31 7.31 2.02
C GLN A 293 18.05 6.44 2.05
N TYR A 294 17.20 6.53 1.01
CA TYR A 294 15.87 5.95 1.01
C TYR A 294 15.69 5.01 -0.17
N ILE A 295 15.13 3.84 0.10
CA ILE A 295 14.72 2.88 -0.92
C ILE A 295 13.23 2.63 -0.76
N GLN A 296 12.49 2.81 -1.84
CA GLN A 296 11.08 2.47 -1.97
C GLN A 296 10.98 1.17 -2.76
N THR A 297 10.51 0.10 -2.13
CA THR A 297 10.14 -1.13 -2.82
C THR A 297 8.69 -0.99 -3.31
N VAL A 298 8.40 -1.51 -4.51
CA VAL A 298 7.06 -1.56 -5.13
C VAL A 298 6.67 -3.01 -5.35
#